data_AF-X0H0Z1-F1
#
_entry.id   AF-X0H0Z1-F1
#
_cell.length_a   1.000
_cell.length_b   1.000
_cell.length_c   1.000
_cell.angle_alpha   90.00
_cell.angle_beta   90.00
_cell.angle_gamma   90.00
#
_symmetry.space_group_name_H-M   'P 1'
#
loop_
_entity.id
_entity.type
_entity.pdbx_description
1 polymer ?
#
loop_
_entity_poly.entity_id
_entity_poly.type
_entity_poly.pdbx_seq_one_letter_code
_entity_poly.pdbx_strand_id
1 'polypeptide(L)'
;METAGLVIGVAGLAGLFTSCVEALDKIQSYRTFGTDSHVLNTRFKAARARFERWGPGVGIEQGRLKHPHHPALDDKAVSDAVAELLHIIVEAICDAGNVPPR
;
A
#
# COMPACT_ATOMS: atom_id res chain seq x y z
N MET A 1 13.47 -4.27 -14.20
CA MET A 1 14.55 -3.73 -13.35
C MET A 1 14.85 -4.78 -12.31
N GLU A 2 16.12 -5.14 -12.10
CA GLU A 2 16.50 -6.10 -11.07
C GLU A 2 16.15 -5.49 -9.71
N THR A 3 15.31 -6.18 -8.93
CA THR A 3 14.93 -5.82 -7.56
C THR A 3 16.17 -5.96 -6.68
N ALA A 4 17.08 -4.99 -6.79
CA ALA A 4 18.29 -4.93 -6.01
C ALA A 4 17.93 -4.80 -4.52
N GLY A 5 17.87 -5.96 -3.85
CA GLY A 5 18.03 -6.16 -2.41
C GLY A 5 17.50 -5.03 -1.54
N LEU A 6 16.21 -4.72 -1.62
CA LEU A 6 15.60 -3.81 -0.65
C LEU A 6 15.38 -4.60 0.65
N VAL A 7 16.41 -4.65 1.49
CA VAL A 7 16.29 -5.14 2.87
C VAL A 7 15.53 -4.08 3.66
N ILE A 8 14.21 -4.10 3.52
CA ILE A 8 13.30 -3.28 4.32
C ILE A 8 13.20 -3.98 5.66
N GLY A 9 13.98 -3.52 6.65
CA GLY A 9 13.76 -3.96 8.02
C GLY A 9 12.32 -3.65 8.47
N VAL A 10 11.85 -4.32 9.52
CA VAL A 10 10.49 -4.18 10.08
C VAL A 10 10.08 -2.70 10.31
N ALA A 11 11.03 -1.82 10.62
CA ALA A 11 10.82 -0.37 10.76
C ALA A 11 10.38 0.34 9.46
N GLY A 12 10.74 -0.19 8.29
CA GLY A 12 10.39 0.36 6.97
C GLY A 12 8.98 0.00 6.50
N LEU A 13 8.34 -1.03 7.07
CA LEU A 13 6.98 -1.46 6.73
C LEU A 13 5.96 -0.33 6.93
N ALA A 14 6.08 0.39 8.05
CA ALA A 14 5.17 1.47 8.37
C ALA A 14 5.32 2.66 7.41
N GLY A 15 6.54 2.92 6.93
CA GLY A 15 6.82 3.92 5.90
C GLY A 15 6.18 3.54 4.57
N LEU A 16 6.42 2.32 4.08
CA LEU A 16 5.83 1.83 2.84
C LEU A 16 4.30 1.81 2.87
N PHE A 17 3.71 1.37 3.98
CA PHE A 17 2.26 1.38 4.14
C PHE A 17 1.70 2.80 4.05
N THR A 18 2.35 3.77 4.72
CA THR A 18 1.97 5.19 4.63
C THR A 18 2.05 5.68 3.20
N SER A 19 3.14 5.38 2.49
CA SER A 19 3.29 5.75 1.08
C SER A 19 2.20 5.13 0.19
N CYS A 20 1.79 3.88 0.45
CA CYS A 20 0.66 3.27 -0.26
C CYS A 20 -0.64 4.05 -0.03
N VAL A 21 -0.95 4.41 1.22
CA VAL A 21 -2.17 5.16 1.57
C VAL A 21 -2.16 6.54 0.90
N GLU A 22 -1.06 7.26 0.99
CA GLU A 22 -0.90 8.58 0.33
C GLU A 22 -1.03 8.48 -1.20
N ALA A 23 -0.49 7.42 -1.79
CA ALA A 23 -0.60 7.18 -3.23
C ALA A 23 -2.06 6.86 -3.64
N LEU A 24 -2.78 6.09 -2.82
CA LEU A 24 -4.21 5.80 -3.03
C LEU A 24 -5.10 7.04 -2.88
N ASP A 25 -4.73 7.99 -2.01
CA ASP A 25 -5.41 9.28 -1.89
C ASP A 25 -5.27 10.12 -3.16
N LYS A 26 -4.07 10.16 -3.75
CA LYS A 26 -3.84 10.81 -5.04
C LYS A 26 -4.71 10.19 -6.14
N ILE A 27 -4.84 8.87 -6.21
CA ILE A 27 -5.71 8.23 -7.20
C ILE A 27 -7.16 8.71 -7.05
N GLN A 28 -7.69 8.80 -5.83
CA GLN A 28 -9.06 9.26 -5.62
C GLN A 28 -9.24 10.75 -5.92
N SER A 29 -8.24 11.60 -5.66
CA SER A 29 -8.33 13.02 -5.97
C SER A 29 -8.28 13.31 -7.47
N TYR A 30 -7.54 12.50 -8.24
CA TYR A 30 -7.36 12.70 -9.69
C TYR A 30 -8.36 11.91 -10.55
N ARG A 31 -8.84 10.74 -10.10
CA ARG A 31 -9.84 9.96 -10.85
C ARG A 31 -11.25 10.30 -10.39
N THR A 32 -11.92 11.18 -11.14
CA THR A 32 -13.34 10.97 -11.39
C THR A 32 -13.43 9.69 -12.23
N PHE A 33 -13.68 8.54 -11.59
CA PHE A 33 -14.02 7.34 -12.34
C PHE A 33 -15.23 7.70 -13.21
N GLY A 34 -14.99 7.89 -14.51
CA GLY A 34 -16.04 8.10 -15.48
C GLY A 34 -17.08 6.98 -15.35
N THR A 35 -18.28 7.25 -15.85
CA THR A 35 -19.48 6.41 -15.77
C THR A 35 -19.22 4.92 -16.13
N ASP A 36 -18.13 4.62 -16.84
CA ASP A 36 -17.82 3.32 -17.44
C ASP A 36 -17.33 2.20 -16.53
N SER A 37 -17.24 2.34 -15.20
CA SER A 37 -17.37 1.14 -14.36
C SER A 37 -17.62 1.45 -12.89
N HIS A 38 -18.90 1.64 -12.54
CA HIS A 38 -19.34 1.59 -11.14
C HIS A 38 -18.83 0.31 -10.43
N VAL A 39 -18.68 -0.80 -11.16
CA VAL A 39 -18.14 -2.07 -10.65
C VAL A 39 -16.66 -1.94 -10.28
N LEU A 40 -15.82 -1.40 -11.17
CA LEU A 40 -14.39 -1.22 -10.88
C LEU A 40 -14.16 -0.22 -9.76
N ASN A 41 -14.90 0.89 -9.74
CA ASN A 41 -14.85 1.87 -8.65
C ASN A 41 -15.26 1.23 -7.31
N THR A 42 -16.33 0.43 -7.30
CA THR A 42 -16.77 -0.30 -6.10
C THR A 42 -15.71 -1.29 -5.62
N ARG A 43 -15.11 -2.06 -6.53
CA ARG A 43 -14.03 -3.00 -6.21
C ARG A 43 -12.81 -2.28 -5.64
N PHE A 44 -12.41 -1.15 -6.25
CA PHE A 44 -11.31 -0.34 -5.76
C PHE A 44 -11.59 0.21 -4.36
N LYS A 45 -12.77 0.80 -4.12
CA LYS A 45 -13.16 1.29 -2.79
C LYS A 45 -13.18 0.17 -1.74
N ALA A 46 -13.69 -1.01 -2.07
CA ALA A 46 -13.69 -2.16 -1.17
C ALA A 46 -12.28 -2.66 -0.85
N ALA A 47 -11.40 -2.73 -1.86
CA ALA A 47 -10.00 -3.13 -1.68
C ALA A 47 -9.24 -2.11 -0.82
N ARG A 48 -9.40 -0.81 -1.12
CA ARG A 48 -8.83 0.29 -0.34
C ARG A 48 -9.27 0.23 1.12
N ALA A 49 -10.56 0.10 1.39
CA ALA A 49 -11.08 0.04 2.77
C ALA A 49 -10.48 -1.14 3.57
N ARG A 50 -10.30 -2.31 2.93
CA ARG A 50 -9.63 -3.45 3.58
C ARG A 50 -8.16 -3.17 3.85
N PHE A 51 -7.46 -2.57 2.88
CA PHE A 51 -6.05 -2.25 3.00
C PHE A 51 -5.79 -1.20 4.10
N GLU A 52 -6.59 -0.14 4.15
CA GLU A 52 -6.50 0.89 5.20
C GLU A 52 -6.79 0.32 6.59
N ARG A 53 -7.73 -0.63 6.70
CA ARG A 53 -8.03 -1.31 7.96
C ARG A 53 -6.95 -2.31 8.37
N TRP A 54 -6.27 -2.92 7.42
CA TRP A 54 -5.21 -3.89 7.68
C TRP A 54 -4.07 -3.26 8.49
N GLY A 55 -3.62 -2.04 8.15
CA GLY A 55 -2.51 -1.35 8.84
C GLY A 55 -2.69 -1.29 10.36
N PRO A 56 -3.73 -0.61 10.88
CA PRO A 56 -4.02 -0.60 12.32
C PRO A 56 -4.28 -2.00 12.88
N GLY A 57 -4.92 -2.88 12.10
CA GLY A 57 -5.15 -4.28 12.47
C GLY A 57 -3.88 -5.08 12.74
N VAL A 58 -2.75 -4.69 12.15
CA VAL A 58 -1.43 -5.29 12.41
C VAL A 58 -0.52 -4.43 13.29
N GLY A 59 -1.00 -3.30 13.81
CA GLY A 59 -0.25 -2.40 14.68
C GLY A 59 0.58 -1.33 13.95
N ILE A 60 0.31 -1.07 12.67
CA ILE A 60 0.87 0.07 11.92
C ILE A 60 -0.09 1.26 12.06
N GLU A 61 0.33 2.29 12.79
CA GLU A 61 -0.47 3.48 13.04
C GLU A 61 0.39 4.74 12.97
N GLN A 62 -0.14 5.79 12.33
CA GLN A 62 0.53 7.08 12.17
C GLN A 62 1.95 6.94 11.60
N GLY A 63 2.10 6.07 10.59
CA GLY A 63 3.38 5.78 9.93
C GLY A 63 4.43 5.12 10.82
N ARG A 64 4.02 4.52 11.94
CA ARG A 64 4.93 3.82 12.86
C ARG A 64 4.38 2.44 13.20
N LEU A 65 5.27 1.45 13.29
CA LEU A 65 4.95 0.17 13.89
C LEU A 65 4.94 0.33 15.42
N LYS A 66 3.82 0.03 16.07
CA LYS A 66 3.66 0.14 17.52
C LYS A 66 4.19 -1.10 18.23
N HIS A 67 4.57 -0.98 19.51
CA HIS A 67 5.08 -2.10 20.30
C HIS A 67 4.04 -3.23 20.52
N PRO A 68 2.73 -2.98 20.65
CA PRO A 68 1.74 -4.02 20.40
C PRO A 68 1.44 -4.08 18.89
N HIS A 69 2.24 -4.82 18.14
CA HIS A 69 1.95 -5.17 16.75
C HIS A 69 1.66 -6.67 16.62
N HIS A 70 1.11 -7.07 15.48
CA HIS A 70 0.77 -8.46 15.25
C HIS A 70 2.05 -9.31 15.16
N PRO A 71 2.19 -10.40 15.93
CA PRO A 71 3.45 -11.16 16.05
C PRO A 71 3.91 -11.81 14.74
N ALA A 72 3.00 -12.01 13.79
CA ALA A 72 3.37 -12.45 12.45
C ALA A 72 4.33 -11.48 11.74
N LEU A 73 4.37 -10.19 12.11
CA LEU A 73 5.33 -9.24 11.53
C LEU A 73 6.75 -9.40 12.11
N ASP A 74 6.93 -10.14 13.22
CA ASP A 74 8.25 -10.52 13.74
C ASP A 74 8.85 -11.72 12.96
N ASP A 75 8.01 -12.48 12.24
CA ASP A 75 8.48 -13.52 11.33
C ASP A 75 9.10 -12.88 10.09
N LYS A 76 10.38 -13.16 9.85
CA LYS A 76 11.14 -12.54 8.75
C LYS A 76 10.53 -12.82 7.38
N ALA A 77 10.02 -14.03 7.13
CA ALA A 77 9.46 -14.38 5.83
C ALA A 77 8.15 -13.61 5.59
N VAL A 78 7.32 -13.47 6.64
CA VAL A 78 6.11 -12.66 6.57
C VAL A 78 6.45 -11.17 6.39
N SER A 79 7.41 -10.63 7.17
CA SER A 79 7.79 -9.22 7.05
C SER A 79 8.35 -8.90 5.66
N ASP A 80 9.19 -9.78 5.11
CA ASP A 80 9.76 -9.61 3.76
C ASP A 80 8.66 -9.63 2.69
N ALA A 81 7.73 -10.59 2.77
CA ALA A 81 6.60 -10.68 1.84
C ALA A 81 5.69 -9.43 1.92
N VAL A 82 5.41 -8.94 3.11
CA VAL A 82 4.61 -7.71 3.30
C VAL A 82 5.36 -6.50 2.74
N ALA A 83 6.66 -6.37 3.00
CA ALA A 83 7.50 -5.31 2.45
C ALA A 83 7.47 -5.30 0.91
N GLU A 84 7.66 -6.47 0.28
CA GLU A 84 7.62 -6.63 -1.16
C GLU A 84 6.26 -6.24 -1.75
N LEU A 85 5.15 -6.73 -1.16
CA LEU A 85 3.80 -6.40 -1.59
C LEU A 85 3.53 -4.89 -1.52
N LEU A 86 3.91 -4.24 -0.42
CA LEU A 86 3.74 -2.80 -0.26
C LEU A 86 4.59 -2.02 -1.27
N HIS A 87 5.83 -2.45 -1.52
CA HIS A 87 6.68 -1.84 -2.53
C HIS A 87 6.06 -1.91 -3.93
N ILE A 88 5.60 -3.09 -4.35
CA ILE A 88 4.94 -3.29 -5.65
C ILE A 88 3.69 -2.42 -5.77
N ILE A 89 2.90 -2.26 -4.70
CA ILE A 89 1.73 -1.39 -4.70
C ILE A 89 2.13 0.07 -4.91
N VAL A 90 3.17 0.57 -4.22
CA VAL A 90 3.68 1.93 -4.41
C VAL A 90 4.14 2.14 -5.84
N GLU A 91 4.98 1.24 -6.37
CA GLU A 91 5.47 1.32 -7.76
C GLU A 91 4.32 1.34 -8.76
N ALA A 92 3.37 0.39 -8.65
CA ALA A 92 2.24 0.30 -9.57
C ALA A 92 1.36 1.55 -9.57
N ILE A 93 1.15 2.18 -8.41
CA ILE A 93 0.36 3.41 -8.31
C ILE A 93 1.14 4.61 -8.87
N CYS A 94 2.41 4.73 -8.53
CA CYS A 94 3.26 5.84 -8.98
C CYS A 94 3.51 5.79 -10.48
N ASP A 95 3.77 4.62 -11.05
CA ASP A 95 3.96 4.44 -12.50
C ASP A 95 2.68 4.74 -13.29
N ALA A 96 1.51 4.37 -12.75
CA ALA A 96 0.23 4.70 -13.36
C ALA A 96 -0.05 6.22 -13.40
N GLY A 97 0.61 7.01 -12.55
CA GLY A 97 0.54 8.48 -12.56
C GLY A 97 1.39 9.15 -13.64
N ASN A 98 2.35 8.43 -14.24
CA ASN A 98 3.27 8.96 -15.26
C ASN A 98 2.80 8.70 -16.71
N VAL A 99 1.64 8.07 -16.90
CA VAL A 99 1.07 7.87 -18.24
C VAL A 99 0.38 9.17 -18.68
N PRO A 100 0.84 9.83 -19.76
CA PRO A 100 0.22 11.07 -20.23
C PRO A 100 -1.24 10.81 -20.65
N PRO A 101 -2.15 11.77 -20.43
CA PRO A 101 -3.53 11.63 -20.87
C PRO A 101 -3.56 11.44 -22.39
N ARG A 102 -4.32 10.43 -22.85
CA ARG A 102 -4.58 10.18 -24.27
C ARG A 102 -5.58 11.16 -24.84
#